data_AF-A0A7U3GRD4-F1
#
_entry.id   AF-A0A7U3GRD4-F1
#
_cell.length_a   1.000
_cell.length_b   1.000
_cell.length_c   1.000
_cell.angle_alpha   90.00
_cell.angle_beta   90.00
_cell.angle_gamma   90.00
#
_symmetry.space_group_name_H-M   'P 1'
#
loop_
_entity.id
_entity.type
_entity.pdbx_description
1 polymer ?
#
loop_
_entity_poly.entity_id
_entity_poly.type
_entity_poly.pdbx_seq_one_letter_code
_entity_poly.pdbx_strand_id
1 'polypeptide(L)' 'MALDRSVPEGLVLRTDNGPQYISHEFRNAMKLLGIKPEYIQKHIPEDNGDIESFRNSIKTDYI' A
#
# COMPACT_ATOMS: atom_id res chain seq x y z
N MET A 1 7.64 -23.21 9.09
CA MET A 1 7.16 -22.78 7.77
C MET A 1 8.03 -21.59 7.35
N ALA A 2 9.01 -21.79 6.49
CA ALA A 2 9.74 -20.66 5.93
C ALA A 2 8.79 -20.01 4.91
N LEU A 3 8.39 -18.76 5.15
CA LEU A 3 7.76 -17.96 4.09
C LEU A 3 8.76 -17.93 2.94
N ASP A 4 8.36 -18.54 1.83
CA ASP A 4 8.89 -18.22 0.52
C ASP A 4 8.98 -16.68 0.44
N ARG A 5 10.22 -16.18 0.35
CA ARG A 5 10.51 -14.73 0.31
C ARG A 5 10.47 -14.18 -1.11
N SER A 6 10.02 -14.96 -2.09
CA SER A 6 9.81 -14.46 -3.44
C SER A 6 8.59 -13.54 -3.47
N VAL A 7 8.71 -12.44 -4.19
CA VAL A 7 7.57 -11.55 -4.44
C VAL A 7 6.63 -12.28 -5.39
N PRO A 8 5.34 -12.46 -5.03
CA PRO A 8 4.39 -13.13 -5.90
C PRO A 8 4.32 -12.47 -7.28
N GLU A 9 4.25 -13.29 -8.32
CA GLU A 9 4.06 -12.78 -9.68
C GLU A 9 2.74 -12.00 -9.74
N GLY A 10 2.80 -10.78 -10.28
CA GLY A 10 1.64 -9.89 -10.37
C GLY A 10 1.26 -9.15 -9.10
N LEU A 11 2.10 -9.16 -8.04
CA LEU A 11 1.85 -8.36 -6.84
C LEU A 11 1.79 -6.86 -7.17
N VAL A 12 0.69 -6.23 -6.77
CA VAL A 12 0.47 -4.79 -6.84
C VAL A 12 0.34 -4.24 -5.43
N LEU A 13 1.06 -3.15 -5.14
CA LEU A 13 0.90 -2.38 -3.92
C LEU A 13 0.13 -1.09 -4.22
N ARG A 14 -1.12 -1.01 -3.77
CA ARG A 14 -1.94 0.20 -3.89
C ARG A 14 -1.75 1.12 -2.68
N THR A 15 -1.47 2.39 -2.91
CA THR A 15 -1.32 3.41 -1.87
C THR A 15 -2.06 4.70 -2.20
N ASP A 16 -2.25 5.55 -1.18
CA ASP A 16 -2.65 6.93 -1.41
C ASP A 16 -1.52 7.77 -2.04
N ASN A 17 -1.81 9.03 -2.32
CA ASN A 17 -0.84 10.01 -2.85
C ASN A 17 -0.06 10.73 -1.74
N GLY A 18 0.04 10.14 -0.55
CA GLY A 18 0.80 10.69 0.56
C GLY A 18 2.27 10.93 0.16
N PRO A 19 2.91 11.99 0.67
CA PRO A 19 4.28 12.38 0.30
C PRO A 19 5.29 11.23 0.48
N GLN A 20 5.07 10.35 1.45
CA GLN A 20 5.90 9.17 1.69
C GLN A 20 5.84 8.17 0.51
N TYR A 21 4.69 7.99 -0.15
CA TYR A 21 4.52 7.00 -1.22
C TYR A 21 4.84 7.55 -2.62
N ILE A 22 4.88 8.87 -2.77
CA ILE A 22 5.35 9.53 -4.00
C ILE A 22 6.85 9.89 -3.95
N SER A 23 7.50 9.66 -2.81
CA SER A 23 8.93 9.93 -2.61
C SER A 23 9.82 9.13 -3.57
N HIS A 24 11.01 9.66 -3.84
CA HIS A 24 11.97 9.00 -4.71
C HIS A 24 12.48 7.70 -4.08
N GLU A 25 12.72 7.74 -2.78
CA GLU A 25 13.19 6.64 -1.94
C GLU A 25 12.20 5.47 -1.98
N PHE A 26 10.91 5.74 -1.82
CA PHE A 26 9.88 4.71 -1.88
C PHE A 26 9.80 4.07 -3.26
N ARG A 27 9.80 4.88 -4.33
CA ARG A 27 9.77 4.37 -5.71
C ARG A 27 10.98 3.50 -6.03
N ASN A 28 12.17 3.86 -5.52
CA ASN A 28 13.37 3.07 -5.69
C ASN A 28 13.29 1.74 -4.91
N ALA A 29 12.77 1.75 -3.70
CA ALA A 29 12.54 0.53 -2.92
C ALA A 29 11.58 -0.42 -3.64
N MET A 30 10.47 0.08 -4.20
CA MET A 30 9.52 -0.75 -4.98
C MET A 30 10.19 -1.40 -6.20
N LYS A 31 11.04 -0.66 -6.92
CA LYS A 31 11.82 -1.21 -8.04
C LYS A 31 12.78 -2.31 -7.61
N LEU A 32 13.53 -2.09 -6.52
CA LEU A 32 14.47 -3.09 -5.98
C LEU A 32 13.76 -4.37 -5.54
N LEU A 33 12.53 -4.24 -5.04
CA LEU A 33 11.70 -5.36 -4.61
C LEU A 33 10.90 -6.00 -5.76
N GLY A 34 10.89 -5.41 -6.97
CA GLY A 34 10.08 -5.92 -8.08
C GLY A 34 8.57 -5.76 -7.85
N ILE A 35 8.15 -4.84 -6.98
CA ILE A 35 6.74 -4.59 -6.66
C ILE A 35 6.21 -3.48 -7.56
N LYS A 36 5.03 -3.68 -8.15
CA LYS A 36 4.35 -2.63 -8.94
C LYS A 36 3.54 -1.72 -8.00
N PRO A 37 3.89 -0.42 -7.86
CA PRO A 37 3.04 0.51 -7.15
C PRO A 37 1.84 0.95 -8.00
N GLU A 38 0.67 1.10 -7.37
CA GLU A 38 -0.51 1.75 -7.91
C GLU A 38 -0.98 2.85 -6.96
N TYR A 39 -1.41 3.98 -7.49
CA TYR A 39 -1.88 5.11 -6.70
C TYR A 39 -3.38 5.28 -6.91
N ILE A 40 -4.11 5.50 -5.82
CA ILE A 40 -5.55 5.83 -5.90
C ILE A 40 -5.76 7.15 -6.66
N GLN A 41 -6.96 7.32 -7.22
CA GLN A 41 -7.29 8.57 -7.87
C GLN A 41 -7.34 9.72 -6.87
N LYS A 42 -6.85 10.88 -7.29
CA LYS A 42 -6.90 12.08 -6.47
C LYS A 42 -8.36 12.50 -6.28
N HIS A 43 -8.76 12.75 -5.04
CA HIS A 43 -10.13 13.13 -4.64
C HIS A 43 -11.20 12.02 -4.76
N ILE A 44 -10.78 10.75 -4.83
CA ILE A 44 -11.69 9.60 -4.72
C ILE A 44 -11.28 8.79 -3.48
N PRO A 45 -11.63 9.25 -2.26
CA PRO A 45 -11.29 8.54 -1.03
C PRO A 45 -11.90 7.13 -0.98
N GLU A 46 -12.99 6.88 -1.71
CA GLU A 46 -13.67 5.59 -1.79
C GLU A 46 -12.76 4.49 -2.39
N ASP A 47 -11.79 4.86 -3.25
CA ASP A 47 -10.78 3.94 -3.79
C ASP A 47 -9.87 3.34 -2.68
N ASN A 48 -9.91 3.94 -1.49
CA ASN A 48 -9.15 3.55 -0.31
C ASN A 48 -10.04 3.06 0.84
N GLY A 49 -11.31 2.75 0.57
CA GLY A 49 -12.31 2.42 1.60
C GLY A 49 -11.95 1.19 2.45
N ASP A 50 -11.26 0.21 1.88
CA ASP A 50 -10.86 -1.01 2.59
C ASP A 50 -9.87 -0.71 3.72
N ILE A 51 -8.82 0.07 3.45
CA ILE A 51 -7.82 0.40 4.47
C ILE A 51 -8.38 1.38 5.51
N GLU A 52 -9.29 2.28 5.11
CA GLU A 52 -9.96 3.18 6.04
C GLU A 52 -10.88 2.41 7.00
N SER A 53 -11.62 1.43 6.49
CA SER A 53 -12.47 0.55 7.28
C SER A 53 -11.65 -0.28 8.27
N PHE A 54 -10.55 -0.88 7.80
CA PHE A 54 -9.62 -1.61 8.66
C PHE A 54 -8.97 -0.71 9.73
N ARG A 55 -8.60 0.52 9.35
CA ARG A 55 -8.06 1.48 10.31
C ARG A 55 -9.09 1.86 11.37
N ASN A 56 -10.36 1.98 11.00
CA ASN A 56 -11.45 2.25 11.94
C ASN A 56 -11.67 1.07 12.89
N SER A 57 -11.63 -0.18 12.42
CA SER A 57 -11.76 -1.33 13.31
C SER A 57 -10.64 -1.35 14.36
N ILE A 58 -9.39 -1.06 13.98
CA ILE A 58 -8.27 -0.94 14.94
C ILE A 58 -8.54 0.17 15.95
N LYS A 59 -9.01 1.34 15.51
CA LYS A 59 -9.32 2.44 16.44
C LYS A 59 -10.43 2.03 17.40
N THR A 60 -11.51 1.42 16.93
CA THR A 60 -12.62 0.98 17.77
C THR A 60 -12.19 -0.08 18.80
N ASP A 61 -11.30 -0.99 18.41
CA ASP A 61 -10.92 -2.11 19.28
C ASP A 61 -9.80 -1.76 20.27
N TYR A 62 -8.95 -0.77 19.97
CA TYR A 62 -7.70 -0.52 20.71
C TYR A 62 -7.47 0.92 21.17
N ILE A 63 -8.33 1.88 20.81
CA ILE A 63 -8.25 3.29 21.23
C ILE A 63 -9.53 3.67 21.97
#